data_AF-A0YWG7-F1
#
_entry.id   AF-A0YWG7-F1
#
_cell.length_a   1.000
_cell.length_b   1.000
_cell.length_c   1.000
_cell.angle_alpha   90.00
_cell.angle_beta   90.00
_cell.angle_gamma   90.00
#
_symmetry.space_group_name_H-M   'P 1'
#
loop_
_entity.id
_entity.type
_entity.pdbx_description
1 polymer ?
#
loop_
_entity_poly.entity_id
_entity_poly.type
_entity_poly.pdbx_seq_one_letter_code
_entity_poly.pdbx_strand_id
1 'polypeptide(L)'
;MTGERTHKQTQKFITTEAFRQRGELGEQQVWETIRQTFAHRHCIAYWRYPIFSKTGAFRKEPDILILDAQLGLIVIEVKSITLDKIVTITGHIWALQNFYTTRITPYQQAENQLFALLNYWDSEPILKHQVFALAIVALPFICAQDWQKRGFEKLPISPPIIFKNIFLTPSYLVELITQIPSLVPGKILTSPQWELLQAIISGTPLY
;
A
#
# COMPACT_ATOMS: atom_id res chain seq x y z
N MET A 1 31.54 -9.40 24.80
CA MET A 1 30.57 -8.30 24.95
C MET A 1 30.24 -7.78 23.56
N THR A 2 29.28 -8.40 22.90
CA THR A 2 28.78 -8.00 21.58
C THR A 2 27.81 -6.84 21.79
N GLY A 3 28.24 -5.63 21.44
CA GLY A 3 27.36 -4.47 21.45
C GLY A 3 26.25 -4.67 20.44
N GLU A 4 25.02 -4.86 20.91
CA GLU A 4 23.83 -4.65 20.10
C GLU A 4 23.87 -3.21 19.60
N ARG A 5 24.11 -3.03 18.31
CA ARG A 5 23.77 -1.77 17.65
C ARG A 5 22.25 -1.67 17.71
N THR A 6 21.74 -0.93 18.67
CA THR A 6 20.36 -0.44 18.65
C THR A 6 20.24 0.46 17.43
N HIS A 7 19.72 -0.10 16.33
CA HIS A 7 19.47 0.64 15.11
C HIS A 7 18.55 1.82 15.46
N LYS A 8 19.02 3.04 15.18
CA LYS A 8 18.22 4.26 15.33
C LYS A 8 16.99 4.08 14.46
N GLN A 9 15.82 4.10 15.08
CA GLN A 9 14.55 4.00 14.39
C GLN A 9 14.52 5.07 13.29
N THR A 10 14.40 4.62 12.04
CA THR A 10 14.46 5.47 10.87
C THR A 10 13.08 5.52 10.24
N GLN A 11 12.43 6.68 10.31
CA GLN A 11 11.16 6.94 9.65
C GLN A 11 11.35 7.95 8.53
N LYS A 12 10.83 7.64 7.34
CA LYS A 12 10.92 8.52 6.18
C LYS A 12 9.60 8.54 5.43
N PHE A 13 9.04 9.72 5.24
CA PHE A 13 7.78 9.94 4.51
C PHE A 13 8.08 10.84 3.31
N ILE A 14 7.89 10.31 2.11
CA ILE A 14 8.29 10.97 0.86
C ILE A 14 7.04 11.19 0.01
N THR A 15 6.84 12.44 -0.42
CA THR A 15 5.80 12.78 -1.38
C THR A 15 6.48 13.08 -2.71
N THR A 16 6.18 12.31 -3.75
CA THR A 16 6.61 12.63 -5.12
C THR A 16 5.62 13.62 -5.73
N GLU A 17 6.01 14.37 -6.78
CA GLU A 17 5.28 15.55 -7.28
C GLU A 17 3.74 15.41 -7.27
N ALA A 18 3.09 16.29 -6.50
CA ALA A 18 1.63 16.36 -6.40
C ALA A 18 1.03 17.01 -7.66
N PHE A 19 0.49 16.19 -8.57
CA PHE A 19 -0.28 16.69 -9.71
C PHE A 19 -1.72 16.97 -9.29
N ARG A 20 -2.05 18.26 -9.07
CA ARG A 20 -3.38 18.77 -8.70
C ARG A 20 -4.53 18.15 -9.52
N GLN A 21 -5.11 17.04 -9.06
CA GLN A 21 -6.21 16.32 -9.74
C GLN A 21 -7.29 15.83 -8.77
N ARG A 22 -8.51 15.58 -9.29
CA ARG A 22 -9.74 15.24 -8.52
C ARG A 22 -9.68 13.93 -7.71
N GLY A 23 -8.58 13.17 -7.75
CA GLY A 23 -8.33 11.99 -6.89
C GLY A 23 -7.61 12.32 -5.58
N GLU A 24 -6.90 13.46 -5.53
CA GLU A 24 -5.93 13.77 -4.48
C GLU A 24 -6.52 13.91 -3.08
N LEU A 25 -7.77 14.37 -2.92
CA LEU A 25 -8.32 14.58 -1.57
C LEU A 25 -8.39 13.29 -0.75
N GLY A 26 -8.79 12.19 -1.39
CA GLY A 26 -8.82 10.89 -0.72
C GLY A 26 -7.41 10.33 -0.50
N GLU A 27 -6.51 10.46 -1.48
CA GLU A 27 -5.11 10.05 -1.33
C GLU A 27 -4.39 10.84 -0.22
N GLN A 28 -4.60 12.16 -0.17
CA GLN A 28 -4.06 13.04 0.86
C GLN A 28 -4.57 12.64 2.24
N GLN A 29 -5.87 12.35 2.39
CA GLN A 29 -6.42 11.89 3.66
C GLN A 29 -5.77 10.58 4.11
N VAL A 30 -5.63 9.62 3.20
CA VAL A 30 -4.95 8.34 3.48
C VAL A 30 -3.48 8.60 3.84
N TRP A 31 -2.78 9.42 3.07
CA TRP A 31 -1.37 9.76 3.28
C TRP A 31 -1.11 10.39 4.65
N GLU A 32 -1.91 11.39 5.04
CA GLU A 32 -1.76 12.02 6.35
C GLU A 32 -2.06 11.06 7.50
N THR A 33 -3.04 10.16 7.33
CA THR A 33 -3.30 9.09 8.30
C THR A 33 -2.07 8.17 8.42
N ILE A 34 -1.49 7.75 7.29
CA ILE A 34 -0.29 6.91 7.28
C ILE A 34 0.89 7.60 7.96
N ARG A 35 1.14 8.88 7.65
CA ARG A 35 2.19 9.67 8.30
C ARG A 35 2.03 9.69 9.81
N GLN A 36 0.82 9.91 10.30
CA GLN A 36 0.54 9.96 11.73
C GLN A 36 0.71 8.59 12.39
N THR A 37 0.08 7.54 11.85
CA THR A 37 0.08 6.21 12.46
C THR A 37 1.47 5.54 12.41
N PHE A 38 2.25 5.78 11.35
CA PHE A 38 3.56 5.17 11.18
C PHE A 38 4.72 6.04 11.71
N ALA A 39 4.45 7.22 12.28
CA ALA A 39 5.48 8.16 12.76
C ALA A 39 6.46 7.54 13.78
N HIS A 40 5.98 6.56 14.55
CA HIS A 40 6.74 5.86 15.59
C HIS A 40 7.17 4.45 15.15
N ARG A 41 7.17 4.17 13.85
CA ARG A 41 7.56 2.87 13.28
C ARG A 41 8.86 3.01 12.49
N HIS A 42 9.61 1.91 12.40
CA HIS A 42 10.80 1.84 11.54
C HIS A 42 10.33 1.57 10.11
N CYS A 43 10.14 2.63 9.33
CA CYS A 43 9.49 2.53 8.04
C CYS A 43 9.92 3.60 7.03
N ILE A 44 9.76 3.30 5.75
CA ILE A 44 9.82 4.25 4.64
C ILE A 44 8.48 4.19 3.92
N ALA A 45 7.80 5.32 3.80
CA ALA A 45 6.55 5.43 3.06
C ALA A 45 6.65 6.47 1.94
N TYR A 46 5.96 6.19 0.85
CA TYR A 46 5.85 7.05 -0.31
C TYR A 46 4.38 7.30 -0.63
N TRP A 47 4.06 8.56 -0.93
CA TRP A 47 2.90 8.91 -1.74
C TRP A 47 3.37 8.95 -3.19
N ARG A 48 2.85 8.04 -4.02
CA ARG A 48 3.17 7.87 -5.46
C ARG A 48 4.61 7.46 -5.74
N TYR A 49 4.98 6.23 -5.35
CA TYR A 49 6.31 5.70 -5.65
C TYR A 49 6.47 5.38 -7.16
N PRO A 50 7.47 5.94 -7.88
CA PRO A 50 7.65 5.65 -9.28
C PRO A 50 8.27 4.26 -9.48
N ILE A 51 7.52 3.33 -10.06
CA ILE A 51 8.05 2.04 -10.51
C ILE A 51 8.44 2.19 -11.98
N PHE A 52 9.75 2.09 -12.23
CA PHE A 52 10.30 2.11 -13.59
C PHE A 52 10.35 0.69 -14.17
N SER A 53 9.64 0.47 -15.27
CA SER A 53 9.81 -0.77 -16.05
C SER A 53 11.04 -0.67 -16.94
N LYS A 54 11.86 -1.73 -16.99
CA LYS A 54 12.97 -1.88 -17.95
C LYS A 54 12.50 -1.84 -19.42
N THR A 55 11.23 -2.11 -19.69
CA THR A 55 10.64 -2.16 -21.03
C THR A 55 9.95 -0.86 -21.48
N GLY A 56 10.11 0.24 -20.72
CA GLY A 56 9.89 1.61 -21.21
C GLY A 56 8.44 2.11 -21.37
N ALA A 57 7.40 1.26 -21.28
CA ALA A 57 6.06 1.69 -21.71
C ALA A 57 5.07 2.13 -20.61
N PHE A 58 5.29 1.89 -19.32
CA PHE A 58 4.34 2.31 -18.28
C PHE A 58 5.04 2.66 -16.96
N ARG A 59 4.87 3.91 -16.51
CA ARG A 59 5.13 4.32 -15.13
C ARG A 59 3.98 3.76 -14.29
N LYS A 60 4.27 2.79 -13.43
CA LYS A 60 3.30 2.32 -12.42
C LYS A 60 3.59 3.08 -11.13
N GLU A 61 2.58 3.66 -10.53
CA GLU A 61 2.71 4.39 -9.27
C GLU A 61 1.69 3.85 -8.29
N PRO A 62 2.10 3.12 -7.23
CA PRO A 62 1.24 2.88 -6.10
C PRO A 62 0.84 4.21 -5.48
N ASP A 63 -0.45 4.39 -5.20
CA ASP A 63 -0.93 5.60 -4.52
C ASP A 63 -0.18 5.75 -3.20
N ILE A 64 -0.22 4.73 -2.34
CA ILE A 64 0.64 4.66 -1.14
C ILE A 64 1.48 3.39 -1.18
N LEU A 65 2.78 3.54 -0.91
CA LEU A 65 3.70 2.45 -0.66
C LEU A 65 4.31 2.61 0.74
N ILE A 66 4.40 1.52 1.49
CA ILE A 66 5.04 1.49 2.80
C ILE A 66 5.97 0.28 2.84
N LEU A 67 7.21 0.51 3.25
CA LEU A 67 8.10 -0.53 3.76
C LEU A 67 8.21 -0.34 5.26
N ASP A 68 7.83 -1.35 6.02
CA ASP A 68 7.94 -1.38 7.47
C ASP A 68 8.78 -2.58 7.91
N ALA A 69 9.67 -2.38 8.88
CA ALA A 69 10.59 -3.44 9.30
C ALA A 69 9.89 -4.69 9.87
N GLN A 70 8.65 -4.55 10.37
CA GLN A 70 7.87 -5.65 10.92
C GLN A 70 6.70 -6.08 10.02
N LEU A 71 6.07 -5.13 9.33
CA LEU A 71 4.90 -5.39 8.48
C LEU A 71 5.26 -5.60 7.00
N GLY A 72 6.54 -5.52 6.64
CA GLY A 72 7.01 -5.76 5.28
C GLY A 72 6.59 -4.68 4.28
N LEU A 73 6.35 -5.10 3.03
CA LEU A 73 5.83 -4.26 1.96
C LEU A 73 4.31 -4.16 2.03
N ILE A 74 3.79 -2.94 2.06
CA ILE A 74 2.37 -2.65 1.97
C ILE A 74 2.15 -1.74 0.77
N VAL A 75 1.29 -2.15 -0.16
CA VAL A 75 0.80 -1.34 -1.27
C VAL A 75 -0.68 -1.05 -1.04
N ILE A 76 -1.05 0.23 -1.04
CA ILE A 76 -2.43 0.67 -0.87
C ILE A 76 -2.85 1.44 -2.12
N GLU A 77 -3.86 0.92 -2.82
CA GLU A 77 -4.54 1.64 -3.90
C GLU A 77 -5.73 2.40 -3.31
N VAL A 78 -5.80 3.71 -3.55
CA VAL A 78 -6.82 4.60 -3.01
C VAL A 78 -7.90 4.84 -4.07
N LYS A 79 -9.17 4.73 -3.67
CA LYS A 79 -10.29 5.14 -4.51
C LYS A 79 -11.15 6.20 -3.82
N SER A 80 -10.98 7.43 -4.29
CA SER A 80 -11.73 8.63 -3.91
C SER A 80 -13.15 8.64 -4.52
N ILE A 81 -13.94 7.61 -4.25
CA ILE A 81 -15.33 7.45 -4.73
C ILE A 81 -16.29 7.26 -3.56
N THR A 82 -17.54 7.68 -3.76
CA THR A 82 -18.65 7.44 -2.84
C THR A 82 -19.39 6.15 -3.21
N LEU A 83 -20.08 5.54 -2.24
CA LEU A 83 -20.70 4.23 -2.41
C LEU A 83 -21.79 4.20 -3.50
N ASP A 84 -22.51 5.30 -3.69
CA ASP A 84 -23.55 5.45 -4.73
C ASP A 84 -22.97 5.31 -6.15
N LYS A 85 -21.67 5.53 -6.34
CA LYS A 85 -21.01 5.35 -7.63
C LYS A 85 -20.75 3.89 -7.98
N ILE A 86 -20.74 2.99 -7.00
CA ILE A 86 -20.50 1.56 -7.23
C ILE A 86 -21.84 0.88 -7.55
N VAL A 87 -21.97 0.45 -8.80
CA VAL A 87 -23.18 -0.22 -9.31
C VAL A 87 -23.15 -1.70 -8.96
N THR A 88 -22.07 -2.39 -9.33
CA THR A 88 -21.85 -3.80 -9.05
C THR A 88 -20.37 -4.10 -8.88
N ILE A 89 -20.08 -5.21 -8.21
CA ILE A 89 -18.74 -5.78 -8.12
C ILE A 89 -18.84 -7.23 -8.62
N THR A 90 -18.00 -7.59 -9.59
CA THR A 90 -17.94 -8.95 -10.16
C THR A 90 -16.49 -9.37 -10.30
N GLY A 91 -16.06 -10.32 -9.46
CA GLY A 91 -14.65 -10.61 -9.27
C GLY A 91 -13.90 -9.37 -8.83
N HIS A 92 -12.81 -9.04 -9.52
CA HIS A 92 -12.02 -7.84 -9.26
C HIS A 92 -12.56 -6.56 -9.91
N ILE A 93 -13.60 -6.66 -10.75
CA ILE A 93 -14.11 -5.53 -11.54
C ILE A 93 -15.21 -4.82 -10.76
N TRP A 94 -15.03 -3.52 -10.55
CA TRP A 94 -16.05 -2.65 -9.97
C TRP A 94 -16.66 -1.82 -11.10
N ALA A 95 -17.95 -2.03 -11.36
CA ALA A 95 -18.70 -1.23 -12.31
C ALA A 95 -19.13 0.07 -11.64
N LEU A 96 -18.82 1.19 -12.29
CA LEU A 96 -19.06 2.53 -11.76
C LEU A 96 -20.08 3.29 -12.61
N GLN A 97 -20.78 4.21 -11.95
CA GLN A 97 -21.60 5.24 -12.56
C GLN A 97 -21.15 6.63 -12.09
N ASN A 98 -21.47 7.67 -12.88
CA ASN A 98 -21.19 9.06 -12.53
C ASN A 98 -19.71 9.30 -12.12
N PHE A 99 -18.81 8.63 -12.84
CA PHE A 99 -17.37 8.67 -12.66
C PHE A 99 -16.67 8.71 -14.03
N TYR A 100 -15.43 9.18 -14.07
CA TYR A 100 -14.71 9.38 -15.34
C TYR A 100 -14.36 8.05 -16.04
N THR A 101 -14.39 6.92 -15.32
CA THR A 101 -14.33 5.56 -15.87
C THR A 101 -15.57 4.77 -15.45
N THR A 102 -15.97 3.82 -16.29
CA THR A 102 -17.12 2.93 -16.02
C THR A 102 -16.73 1.63 -15.33
N ARG A 103 -15.43 1.29 -15.32
CA ARG A 103 -14.89 0.08 -14.67
C ARG A 103 -13.52 0.36 -14.08
N ILE A 104 -13.26 -0.18 -12.90
CA ILE A 104 -11.94 -0.18 -12.24
C ILE A 104 -11.64 -1.55 -11.62
N THR A 105 -10.36 -1.82 -11.34
CA THR A 105 -9.90 -3.07 -10.71
C THR A 105 -8.92 -2.80 -9.55
N PRO A 106 -9.36 -2.11 -8.47
CA PRO A 106 -8.46 -1.48 -7.50
C PRO A 106 -7.47 -2.45 -6.86
N TYR A 107 -7.96 -3.61 -6.46
CA TYR A 107 -7.12 -4.63 -5.83
C TYR A 107 -6.10 -5.21 -6.79
N GLN A 108 -6.51 -5.54 -8.03
CA GLN A 108 -5.60 -6.04 -9.06
C GLN A 108 -4.51 -5.01 -9.40
N GLN A 109 -4.83 -3.72 -9.36
CA GLN A 109 -3.84 -2.65 -9.54
C GLN A 109 -2.79 -2.69 -8.43
N ALA A 110 -3.21 -2.76 -7.16
CA ALA A 110 -2.32 -2.89 -6.01
C ALA A 110 -1.44 -4.16 -6.09
N GLU A 111 -2.01 -5.31 -6.42
CA GLU A 111 -1.27 -6.57 -6.58
C GLU A 111 -0.22 -6.45 -7.69
N ASN A 112 -0.60 -5.93 -8.85
CA ASN A 112 0.30 -5.79 -10.00
C ASN A 112 1.48 -4.84 -9.73
N GLN A 113 1.27 -3.83 -8.88
CA GLN A 113 2.31 -2.91 -8.44
C GLN A 113 3.22 -3.59 -7.40
N LEU A 114 2.64 -4.29 -6.43
CA LEU A 114 3.36 -5.06 -5.41
C LEU A 114 4.28 -6.11 -6.05
N PHE A 115 3.77 -6.93 -6.96
CA PHE A 115 4.58 -7.95 -7.64
C PHE A 115 5.66 -7.34 -8.54
N ALA A 116 5.43 -6.15 -9.11
CA ALA A 116 6.48 -5.46 -9.87
C ALA A 116 7.68 -5.08 -8.98
N LEU A 117 7.43 -4.67 -7.73
CA LEU A 117 8.48 -4.37 -6.75
C LEU A 117 9.19 -5.63 -6.27
N LEU A 118 8.44 -6.66 -5.88
CA LEU A 118 9.02 -7.92 -5.43
C LEU A 118 9.88 -8.57 -6.50
N ASN A 119 9.42 -8.62 -7.75
CA ASN A 119 10.19 -9.16 -8.86
C ASN A 119 11.50 -8.39 -9.10
N TYR A 120 11.50 -7.08 -8.83
CA TYR A 120 12.73 -6.29 -8.90
C TYR A 120 13.67 -6.59 -7.74
N TRP A 121 13.16 -6.76 -6.52
CA TRP A 121 13.99 -7.04 -5.34
C TRP A 121 14.49 -8.48 -5.29
N ASP A 122 13.76 -9.43 -5.87
CA ASP A 122 14.15 -10.84 -5.97
C ASP A 122 15.38 -11.06 -6.87
N SER A 123 15.82 -10.03 -7.62
CA SER A 123 17.13 -10.07 -8.29
C SER A 123 18.30 -10.03 -7.30
N GLU A 124 18.08 -9.54 -6.08
CA GLU A 124 19.07 -9.55 -5.01
C GLU A 124 18.98 -10.86 -4.20
N PRO A 125 20.03 -11.71 -4.21
CA PRO A 125 19.97 -13.04 -3.61
C PRO A 125 19.54 -13.06 -2.14
N ILE A 126 19.93 -12.05 -1.35
CA ILE A 126 19.60 -12.00 0.07
C ILE A 126 18.17 -11.53 0.35
N LEU A 127 17.48 -10.95 -0.63
CA LEU A 127 16.08 -10.51 -0.51
C LEU A 127 15.08 -11.49 -1.13
N LYS A 128 15.57 -12.40 -1.98
CA LYS A 128 14.73 -13.31 -2.76
C LYS A 128 13.74 -14.09 -1.89
N HIS A 129 12.44 -13.87 -2.13
CA HIS A 129 11.32 -14.45 -1.38
C HIS A 129 11.37 -14.21 0.14
N GLN A 130 12.05 -13.15 0.60
CA GLN A 130 12.17 -12.86 2.04
C GLN A 130 11.16 -11.82 2.51
N VAL A 131 10.71 -10.94 1.63
CA VAL A 131 9.88 -9.78 1.98
C VAL A 131 8.42 -10.20 2.12
N PHE A 132 7.88 -10.08 3.35
CA PHE A 132 6.44 -10.16 3.59
C PHE A 132 5.75 -9.04 2.80
N ALA A 133 4.64 -9.34 2.10
CA ALA A 133 3.96 -8.32 1.31
C ALA A 133 2.43 -8.40 1.37
N LEU A 134 1.80 -7.23 1.34
CA LEU A 134 0.36 -7.03 1.42
C LEU A 134 -0.14 -5.97 0.43
N ALA A 135 -1.23 -6.28 -0.26
CA ALA A 135 -1.99 -5.33 -1.07
C ALA A 135 -3.31 -4.97 -0.37
N ILE A 136 -3.70 -3.70 -0.39
CA ILE A 136 -4.90 -3.17 0.27
C ILE A 136 -5.60 -2.17 -0.64
N VAL A 137 -6.93 -2.07 -0.53
CA VAL A 137 -7.70 -0.97 -1.11
C VAL A 137 -8.12 0.01 -0.01
N ALA A 138 -7.95 1.30 -0.21
CA ALA A 138 -8.46 2.33 0.69
C ALA A 138 -9.68 3.05 0.08
N LEU A 139 -10.77 3.12 0.83
CA LEU A 139 -12.01 3.80 0.47
C LEU A 139 -12.32 4.93 1.47
N PRO A 140 -11.63 6.08 1.37
CA PRO A 140 -11.73 7.16 2.36
C PRO A 140 -13.13 7.78 2.49
N PHE A 141 -14.00 7.59 1.49
CA PHE A 141 -15.35 8.17 1.46
C PHE A 141 -16.49 7.15 1.65
N ILE A 142 -16.16 5.90 2.00
CA ILE A 142 -17.14 4.82 2.21
C ILE A 142 -16.98 4.24 3.62
N CYS A 143 -18.06 4.19 4.39
CA CYS A 143 -18.07 3.55 5.71
C CYS A 143 -18.23 2.02 5.57
N ALA A 144 -17.57 1.27 6.46
CA ALA A 144 -17.67 -0.19 6.49
C ALA A 144 -19.12 -0.69 6.64
N GLN A 145 -19.94 0.00 7.44
CA GLN A 145 -21.34 -0.38 7.67
C GLN A 145 -22.19 -0.23 6.41
N ASP A 146 -21.94 0.80 5.59
CA ASP A 146 -22.69 1.00 4.36
C ASP A 146 -22.27 0.00 3.27
N TRP A 147 -20.99 -0.35 3.24
CA TRP A 147 -20.48 -1.46 2.43
C TRP A 147 -21.17 -2.78 2.79
N GLN A 148 -21.31 -3.08 4.08
CA GLN A 148 -22.00 -4.26 4.59
C GLN A 148 -23.50 -4.27 4.24
N LYS A 149 -24.18 -3.12 4.37
CA LYS A 149 -25.59 -3.01 3.99
C LYS A 149 -25.83 -3.26 2.50
N ARG A 150 -24.84 -3.00 1.64
CA ARG A 150 -24.89 -3.34 0.20
C ARG A 150 -24.66 -4.82 -0.08
N GLY A 151 -24.22 -5.60 0.90
CA GLY A 151 -23.89 -7.02 0.73
C GLY A 151 -22.56 -7.25 0.04
N PHE A 152 -21.72 -6.22 -0.12
CA PHE A 152 -20.43 -6.32 -0.81
C PHE A 152 -19.37 -7.08 0.01
N GLU A 153 -19.55 -7.22 1.31
CA GLU A 153 -18.75 -8.06 2.20
C GLU A 153 -18.96 -9.56 1.96
N LYS A 154 -20.10 -9.96 1.37
CA LYS A 154 -20.45 -11.36 1.10
C LYS A 154 -19.98 -11.85 -0.27
N LEU A 155 -19.27 -11.00 -1.02
CA LEU A 155 -18.76 -11.38 -2.34
C LEU A 155 -17.68 -12.47 -2.19
N PRO A 156 -17.62 -13.45 -3.11
CA PRO A 156 -16.64 -14.54 -3.05
C PRO A 156 -15.19 -14.05 -3.02
N ILE A 157 -14.94 -12.90 -3.65
CA ILE A 157 -13.66 -12.21 -3.67
C ILE A 157 -13.88 -10.87 -2.99
N SER A 158 -13.37 -10.75 -1.76
CA SER A 158 -13.39 -9.51 -1.00
C SER A 158 -11.95 -9.15 -0.65
N PRO A 159 -11.37 -8.10 -1.27
CA PRO A 159 -10.02 -7.69 -0.95
C PRO A 159 -9.95 -7.10 0.47
N PRO A 160 -8.77 -7.02 1.09
CA PRO A 160 -8.59 -6.21 2.28
C PRO A 160 -8.90 -4.74 1.96
N ILE A 161 -9.83 -4.15 2.71
CA ILE A 161 -10.27 -2.77 2.52
C ILE A 161 -10.12 -1.97 3.81
N ILE A 162 -9.50 -0.79 3.73
CA ILE A 162 -9.53 0.23 4.78
C ILE A 162 -10.63 1.24 4.44
N PHE A 163 -11.63 1.33 5.31
CA PHE A 163 -12.80 2.19 5.13
C PHE A 163 -12.65 3.54 5.84
N LYS A 164 -13.53 4.49 5.47
CA LYS A 164 -13.65 5.84 6.03
C LYS A 164 -13.49 5.90 7.55
N ASN A 165 -14.14 4.99 8.28
CA ASN A 165 -14.15 4.97 9.73
C ASN A 165 -12.75 4.83 10.35
N ILE A 166 -11.82 4.13 9.69
CA ILE A 166 -10.43 3.98 10.18
C ILE A 166 -9.65 5.28 10.05
N PHE A 167 -9.88 6.06 8.99
CA PHE A 167 -9.26 7.37 8.81
C PHE A 167 -9.80 8.43 9.80
N LEU A 168 -10.92 8.15 10.49
CA LEU A 168 -11.44 8.96 11.59
C LEU A 168 -10.85 8.53 12.96
N THR A 169 -10.32 7.32 13.06
CA THR A 169 -9.67 6.78 14.26
C THR A 169 -8.31 6.13 13.94
N PRO A 170 -7.30 6.92 13.53
CA PRO A 170 -6.03 6.42 12.97
C PRO A 170 -5.24 5.48 13.88
N SER A 171 -5.49 5.51 15.19
CA SER A 171 -4.84 4.64 16.18
C SER A 171 -5.07 3.14 15.93
N TYR A 172 -6.16 2.77 15.27
CA TYR A 172 -6.50 1.37 14.97
C TYR A 172 -5.92 0.86 13.65
N LEU A 173 -5.31 1.73 12.83
CA LEU A 173 -4.90 1.36 11.48
C LEU A 173 -3.80 0.29 11.47
N VAL A 174 -2.79 0.39 12.34
CA VAL A 174 -1.73 -0.63 12.43
C VAL A 174 -2.27 -1.97 12.92
N GLU A 175 -3.18 -1.95 13.90
CA GLU A 175 -3.83 -3.16 14.39
C GLU A 175 -4.62 -3.85 13.27
N LEU A 176 -5.43 -3.07 12.53
CA LEU A 176 -6.16 -3.55 11.38
C LEU A 176 -5.22 -4.19 10.35
N ILE A 177 -4.14 -3.49 9.96
CA ILE A 177 -3.17 -4.01 8.98
C ILE A 177 -2.53 -5.33 9.45
N THR A 178 -2.22 -5.44 10.74
CA THR A 178 -1.59 -6.63 11.31
C THR A 178 -2.50 -7.86 11.28
N GLN A 179 -3.82 -7.66 11.26
CA GLN A 179 -4.81 -8.73 11.15
C GLN A 179 -5.05 -9.20 9.70
N ILE A 180 -4.56 -8.45 8.70
CA ILE A 180 -4.73 -8.82 7.30
C ILE A 180 -3.72 -9.92 6.94
N PRO A 181 -4.17 -11.07 6.39
CA PRO A 181 -3.26 -12.11 5.90
C PRO A 181 -2.32 -11.56 4.81
N SER A 182 -1.05 -11.96 4.84
CA SER A 182 -0.13 -11.62 3.74
C SER A 182 -0.63 -12.17 2.42
N LEU A 183 -0.41 -11.38 1.36
CA LEU A 183 -0.52 -11.88 -0.01
C LEU A 183 0.70 -12.72 -0.36
N VAL A 184 1.88 -12.31 0.09
CA VAL A 184 3.15 -13.03 -0.10
C VAL A 184 3.75 -13.33 1.27
N PRO A 185 3.98 -14.62 1.61
CA PRO A 185 4.64 -14.97 2.86
C PRO A 185 6.10 -14.51 2.83
N GLY A 186 6.63 -14.22 4.00
CA GLY A 186 8.02 -13.79 4.15
C GLY A 186 8.42 -13.82 5.62
N LYS A 187 9.48 -13.08 5.95
CA LYS A 187 9.99 -12.98 7.32
C LYS A 187 10.36 -11.54 7.67
N ILE A 188 10.55 -11.29 8.95
CA ILE A 188 11.19 -10.06 9.42
C ILE A 188 12.61 -10.05 8.87
N LEU A 189 12.96 -8.98 8.15
CA LEU A 189 14.26 -8.84 7.50
C LEU A 189 15.36 -8.64 8.54
N THR A 190 16.53 -9.23 8.28
CA THR A 190 17.75 -8.94 9.05
C THR A 190 18.24 -7.52 8.77
N SER A 191 19.10 -6.96 9.63
CA SER A 191 19.64 -5.62 9.40
C SER A 191 20.28 -5.44 8.00
N PRO A 192 21.13 -6.38 7.50
CA PRO A 192 21.67 -6.26 6.14
C PRO A 192 20.60 -6.30 5.04
N GLN A 193 19.57 -7.13 5.19
CA GLN A 193 18.46 -7.19 4.23
C GLN A 193 17.66 -5.87 4.23
N TRP A 194 17.39 -5.33 5.42
CA TRP A 194 16.66 -4.07 5.57
C TRP A 194 17.47 -2.88 5.02
N GLU A 195 18.77 -2.79 5.30
CA GLU A 195 19.65 -1.76 4.76
C GLU A 195 19.72 -1.82 3.23
N LEU A 196 19.87 -3.02 2.65
CA LEU A 196 19.83 -3.23 1.20
C LEU A 196 18.49 -2.75 0.61
N LEU A 197 17.37 -3.16 1.20
CA LEU A 197 16.05 -2.79 0.70
C LEU A 197 15.81 -1.26 0.75
N GLN A 198 16.28 -0.59 1.81
CA GLN A 198 16.24 0.87 1.91
C GLN A 198 17.10 1.56 0.83
N ALA A 199 18.27 1.01 0.52
CA ALA A 199 19.12 1.54 -0.55
C ALA A 199 18.45 1.41 -1.92
N ILE A 200 17.89 0.22 -2.22
CA ILE A 200 17.17 -0.03 -3.47
C ILE A 200 16.01 0.94 -3.64
N ILE A 201 15.16 1.10 -2.62
CA ILE A 201 13.95 1.94 -2.74
C ILE A 201 14.25 3.44 -2.72
N SER A 202 15.42 3.85 -2.24
CA SER A 202 15.85 5.24 -2.29
C SER A 202 16.59 5.58 -3.59
N GLY A 203 16.79 4.61 -4.49
CA GLY A 203 17.57 4.79 -5.71
C GLY A 203 19.07 4.95 -5.45
N THR A 204 19.55 4.52 -4.28
CA THR A 204 20.95 4.60 -3.89
C THR A 204 21.68 3.35 -4.40
N PRO A 205 22.70 3.48 -5.28
CA PRO A 205 23.56 2.34 -5.60
C PRO A 205 24.34 1.93 -4.35
N LEU A 206 24.36 0.64 -4.04
CA LEU A 206 25.26 0.08 -3.05
C LEU A 206 26.61 -0.20 -3.75
N TYR A 207 27.64 0.53 -3.32
CA TYR A 207 29.03 0.32 -3.73
C TYR A 207 29.77 -0.50 -2.67
#